data_AF-A0AA43ACB2-F1
#
_entry.id   AF-A0AA43ACB2-F1
#
_cell.length_a   1.000
_cell.length_b   1.000
_cell.length_c   1.000
_cell.angle_alpha   90.00
_cell.angle_beta   90.00
_cell.angle_gamma   90.00
#
_symmetry.space_group_name_H-M   'P 1'
#
loop_
_entity.id
_entity.type
_entity.pdbx_description
1 polymer ?
#
loop_
_entity_poly.entity_id
_entity_poly.type
_entity_poly.pdbx_seq_one_letter_code
_entity_poly.pdbx_strand_id
1 'polypeptide(L)' 'MLHSDKSTDREPGMKICVVGAGSIGGYLAVQFAEAGHEVTVIARGAHLAAIKARGLQLRLPDGSQKVARNLSA' A
#
# COMPACT_ATOMS: atom_id res chain seq x y z
N MET A 1 -34.44 2.41 -21.66
CA MET A 1 -34.07 0.98 -21.76
C MET A 1 -32.90 0.95 -22.72
N LEU A 2 -31.63 0.81 -22.34
CA LEU A 2 -30.98 0.16 -21.20
C LEU A 2 -29.91 1.07 -20.58
N HIS A 3 -29.33 0.57 -19.48
CA HIS A 3 -28.65 1.28 -18.41
C HIS A 3 -27.26 1.84 -18.74
N SER A 4 -26.92 2.90 -18.01
CA SER A 4 -25.64 3.60 -17.95
C SER A 4 -24.42 2.71 -17.69
N ASP A 5 -23.44 2.73 -18.59
CA ASP A 5 -22.05 2.40 -18.26
C ASP A 5 -21.32 3.66 -17.74
N LYS A 6 -21.56 3.99 -16.47
CA LYS A 6 -20.63 4.85 -15.70
C LYS A 6 -19.46 3.98 -15.23
N SER A 7 -18.60 3.59 -16.15
CA SER A 7 -17.41 2.79 -15.85
C SER A 7 -16.19 3.69 -15.60
N THR A 8 -15.96 3.97 -14.31
CA THR A 8 -14.67 4.27 -13.64
C THR A 8 -13.97 5.61 -13.87
N ASP A 9 -14.63 6.72 -13.55
CA ASP A 9 -13.93 7.92 -13.05
C ASP A 9 -13.72 7.78 -11.54
N ARG A 10 -12.83 6.88 -11.10
CA ARG A 10 -12.27 7.03 -9.75
C ARG A 10 -11.30 8.20 -9.84
N GLU A 11 -11.57 9.28 -9.11
CA GLU A 11 -10.56 10.31 -8.82
C GLU A 11 -9.23 9.60 -8.51
N PRO A 12 -8.15 9.89 -9.25
CA PRO A 12 -6.88 9.20 -9.07
C PRO A 12 -6.48 9.30 -7.60
N GLY A 13 -6.22 8.15 -6.96
CA GLY A 13 -5.74 8.13 -5.59
C GLY A 13 -4.47 8.99 -5.47
N MET A 14 -4.28 9.64 -4.32
CA MET A 14 -3.11 10.49 -4.07
C MET A 14 -1.79 9.73 -4.28
N LYS A 15 -0.74 10.45 -4.70
CA LYS A 15 0.64 9.93 -4.71
C LYS A 15 1.30 10.18 -3.35
N ILE A 16 1.71 9.12 -2.67
CA ILE A 16 2.22 9.19 -1.30
C ILE A 16 3.59 8.52 -1.22
N CYS A 17 4.59 9.26 -0.73
CA CYS A 17 5.92 8.72 -0.43
C CYS A 17 6.11 8.60 1.08
N VAL A 18 6.37 7.39 1.56
CA VAL A 18 6.69 7.12 2.97
C VAL A 18 8.18 6.86 3.11
N VAL A 19 8.90 7.79 3.72
CA VAL A 19 10.33 7.63 4.01
C VAL A 19 10.48 6.84 5.31
N GLY A 20 10.91 5.58 5.19
CA GLY A 20 11.08 4.65 6.30
C GLY A 20 9.87 3.76 6.53
N ALA A 21 9.89 2.54 5.99
CA ALA A 21 8.88 1.50 6.23
C ALA A 21 9.06 0.79 7.60
N GLY A 22 9.34 1.54 8.67
CA GLY A 22 9.41 1.03 10.05
C GLY A 22 8.02 0.76 10.64
N SER A 23 7.87 0.77 11.96
CA SER A 23 6.58 0.46 12.61
C SER A 23 5.44 1.37 12.14
N ILE A 24 5.61 2.70 12.25
CA ILE A 24 4.57 3.66 11.88
C ILE A 24 4.49 3.86 10.37
N GLY A 25 5.64 4.08 9.71
CA GLY A 25 5.65 4.28 8.26
C GLY A 25 5.13 3.05 7.49
N GLY A 26 5.47 1.85 7.95
CA GLY A 26 4.94 0.62 7.37
C GLY A 26 3.43 0.47 7.56
N TYR A 27 2.92 0.79 8.75
CA TYR A 27 1.48 0.80 9.02
C TYR A 27 0.74 1.77 8.09
N LEU A 28 1.19 3.02 8.01
CA LEU A 28 0.58 4.04 7.17
C LEU A 28 0.64 3.66 5.68
N ALA A 29 1.79 3.15 5.21
CA ALA A 29 1.95 2.73 3.82
C ALA A 29 0.96 1.63 3.42
N VAL A 30 0.74 0.63 4.29
CA VAL A 30 -0.27 -0.42 4.04
C VAL A 30 -1.67 0.16 4.01
N GLN A 31 -2.02 1.02 4.97
CA GLN A 31 -3.35 1.63 5.04
C GLN A 31 -3.64 2.54 3.82
N PHE A 32 -2.65 3.32 3.37
CA PHE A 32 -2.78 4.13 2.16
C PHE A 32 -2.91 3.28 0.89
N ALA A 33 -2.15 2.20 0.79
CA ALA A 33 -2.24 1.28 -0.35
C ALA A 33 -3.61 0.59 -0.40
N GLU A 34 -4.18 0.21 0.75
CA GLU A 34 -5.53 -0.34 0.85
C GLU A 34 -6.63 0.69 0.51
N ALA A 35 -6.41 1.95 0.85
CA ALA A 35 -7.29 3.05 0.46
C ALA A 35 -7.25 3.37 -1.05
N GLY A 36 -6.40 2.69 -1.83
CA GLY A 36 -6.30 2.85 -3.27
C GLY A 36 -5.41 4.00 -3.73
N HIS A 37 -4.53 4.50 -2.84
CA HIS A 37 -3.53 5.52 -3.19
C HIS A 37 -2.29 4.90 -3.86
N GLU A 38 -1.59 5.69 -4.66
CA GLU A 38 -0.32 5.29 -5.28
C GLU A 38 0.80 5.50 -4.25
N VAL A 39 1.25 4.41 -3.62
CA VAL A 39 2.20 4.47 -2.50
C VAL A 39 3.60 4.05 -2.96
N THR A 40 4.60 4.85 -2.59
CA THR A 40 6.02 4.49 -2.64
C THR A 40 6.59 4.47 -1.22
N VAL A 41 7.38 3.44 -0.89
CA VAL A 41 8.08 3.37 0.40
C VAL A 41 9.59 3.41 0.18
N ILE A 42 10.29 4.19 0.99
CA ILE A 42 11.75 4.18 1.01
C ILE A 42 12.20 3.33 2.20
N ALA A 43 12.89 2.24 1.92
CA ALA A 43 13.52 1.37 2.91
C ALA A 43 14.96 1.06 2.49
N ARG A 44 15.71 0.35 3.33
CA ARG A 44 17.12 -0.01 3.05
C ARG A 44 17.40 -1.45 3.44
N GLY A 45 18.47 -2.02 2.87
CA GLY A 45 19.02 -3.31 3.27
C GLY A 45 18.01 -4.46 3.20
N ALA A 46 18.05 -5.34 4.21
CA ALA A 46 17.22 -6.54 4.26
C ALA A 46 15.71 -6.25 4.25
N HIS A 47 15.28 -5.12 4.83
CA HIS A 47 13.86 -4.76 4.85
C HIS A 47 13.36 -4.35 3.46
N LEU A 48 14.17 -3.59 2.71
CA LEU A 48 13.86 -3.26 1.32
C LEU A 48 13.78 -4.52 0.45
N ALA A 49 14.76 -5.42 0.56
CA ALA A 49 14.78 -6.68 -0.17
C ALA A 49 13.53 -7.53 0.13
N ALA A 50 13.12 -7.59 1.40
CA ALA A 50 11.90 -8.24 1.81
C ALA A 50 10.65 -7.59 1.19
N ILE A 51 10.50 -6.27 1.24
CA ILE A 51 9.34 -5.59 0.65
C ILE A 51 9.24 -5.89 -0.85
N LYS A 52 10.36 -5.85 -1.57
CA LYS A 52 10.40 -6.20 -3.01
C LYS A 52 10.00 -7.64 -3.29
N ALA A 53 10.42 -8.59 -2.45
CA ALA A 53 10.16 -10.01 -2.66
C ALA A 53 8.74 -10.46 -2.28
N ARG A 54 8.18 -9.90 -1.19
CA ARG A 54 6.92 -10.41 -0.58
C ARG A 54 5.85 -9.35 -0.32
N GLY A 55 6.09 -8.11 -0.74
CA GLY A 55 5.27 -6.95 -0.38
C GLY A 55 5.50 -6.50 1.06
N LEU A 56 4.84 -5.41 1.44
CA LEU A 56 4.86 -4.91 2.80
C LEU A 56 3.78 -5.60 3.63
N GLN A 57 4.18 -6.24 4.73
CA GLN A 57 3.29 -7.03 5.58
C GLN A 57 3.01 -6.31 6.90
N LEU A 58 1.73 -6.18 7.23
CA LEU A 58 1.26 -5.64 8.51
C LEU A 58 0.52 -6.74 9.26
N ARG A 59 0.99 -7.06 10.47
CA ARG A 59 0.28 -7.94 11.42
C ARG A 59 -0.46 -7.08 12.43
N LEU A 60 -1.73 -7.40 12.63
CA LEU A 60 -2.61 -6.67 13.55
C LEU A 60 -2.72 -7.43 14.90
N PRO A 61 -3.14 -6.74 15.98
CA PRO A 61 -3.25 -7.35 17.30
C PRO A 61 -4.25 -8.53 17.36
N ASP A 62 -5.24 -8.56 16.47
CA ASP A 62 -6.22 -9.64 16.34
C ASP A 62 -5.66 -10.89 15.62
N GLY A 63 -4.38 -10.87 15.25
CA GLY A 63 -3.70 -11.95 14.54
C GLY A 63 -3.89 -11.91 13.01
N SER A 64 -4.72 -11.00 12.50
CA SER A 64 -4.90 -10.82 11.06
C SER A 64 -3.66 -10.20 10.41
N GLN A 65 -3.52 -10.43 9.10
CA GLN A 65 -2.39 -9.94 8.33
C GLN A 65 -2.87 -9.27 7.04
N LYS A 66 -2.34 -8.08 6.78
CA LYS A 66 -2.49 -7.34 5.52
C LYS A 66 -1.18 -7.39 4.74
N VAL A 67 -1.27 -7.49 3.40
CA VAL A 67 -0.10 -7.52 2.52
C VAL A 67 -0.31 -6.56 1.36
N ALA A 68 0.38 -5.42 1.39
CA ALA A 68 0.38 -4.45 0.30
C ALA A 68 1.41 -4.87 -0.75
N ARG A 69 0.91 -5.25 -1.94
CA ARG A 69 1.71 -5.53 -3.15
C ARG A 69 1.54 -4.47 -4.24
N ASN A 70 0.55 -3.59 -4.07
CA ASN A 70 0.24 -2.47 -4.95
C ASN A 70 1.00 -1.19 -4.55
N LEU A 71 2.25 -1.34 -4.11
CA LEU A 71 3.13 -0.22 -3.77
C LEU A 71 4.51 -0.42 -4.38
N SER A 72 5.22 0.69 -4.57
CA SER A 72 6.60 0.71 -5.06
C SER A 72 7.59 0.78 -3.89
N ALA A 73 8.73 0.11 -4.00
CA ALA A 73 9.78 0.08 -2.97
C ALA A 73 11.18 0.10 -3.59
#